data_AF-A0A7R9PFR7-F1
#
_entry.id   AF-A0A7R9PFR7-F1
#
_cell.length_a   1.000
_cell.length_b   1.000
_cell.length_c   1.000
_cell.angle_alpha   90.00
_cell.angle_beta   90.00
_cell.angle_gamma   90.00
#
_symmetry.space_group_name_H-M   'P 1'
#
loop_
_entity.id
_entity.type
_entity.pdbx_description
1 polymer ?
#
loop_
_entity_poly.entity_id
_entity_poly.type
_entity_poly.pdbx_seq_one_letter_code
_entity_poly.pdbx_strand_id
1 'polypeptide(L)'
;PRSQQWVLLQGLERLVVSRSVGGKVREQVTKVAVEQLHQPNPRVFLPALQLLLSCMYTGKCESVESSAEEGKETNPELLIQAMEKTSALFDRLVELVCGVLPNLLTDFFPPSEILTRVIGEFLSTQQPHPRLMAAVVFQVFERACQLSQLGLLQHWVVLSLANFTQCMPVGMATWCLTCFFISASTNPWLRAMYPSIKYAPHRELIPKCYTQDVPGARQGLNYTSQEVPGARQGPHYTSQEVP
;
A
#
# COMPACT_ATOMS: atom_id res chain seq x y z
N PRO A 1 12.32 32.82 13.57
CA PRO A 1 11.42 31.73 14.02
C PRO A 1 11.60 30.39 13.28
N ARG A 2 11.55 30.34 11.94
CA ARG A 2 11.55 29.06 11.17
C ARG A 2 12.86 28.26 11.21
N SER A 3 14.00 28.91 11.47
CA SER A 3 15.29 28.25 11.71
C SER A 3 15.41 27.63 13.10
N GLN A 4 14.67 28.17 14.09
CA GLN A 4 14.76 27.71 15.48
C GLN A 4 14.15 26.31 15.65
N GLN A 5 13.07 26.00 14.94
CA GLN A 5 12.38 24.71 15.07
C GLN A 5 13.24 23.52 14.62
N TRP A 6 14.03 23.69 13.56
CA TRP A 6 14.99 22.68 13.11
C TRP A 6 16.08 22.44 14.17
N VAL A 7 16.66 23.51 14.72
CA VAL A 7 17.69 23.43 15.77
C VAL A 7 17.13 22.74 17.02
N LEU A 8 15.88 23.02 17.40
CA LEU A 8 15.23 22.40 18.54
C LEU A 8 15.03 20.90 18.34
N LEU A 9 14.50 20.46 17.19
CA LEU A 9 14.31 19.04 16.90
C LEU A 9 15.64 18.27 16.86
N GLN A 10 16.69 18.87 16.29
CA GLN A 10 18.04 18.32 16.31
C GLN A 10 18.63 18.24 17.73
N GLY A 11 18.39 19.26 18.56
CA GLY A 11 18.79 19.24 19.97
C GLY A 11 18.09 18.12 20.75
N LEU A 12 16.79 17.94 20.54
CA LEU A 12 16.03 16.83 21.13
C LEU A 12 16.54 15.47 20.67
N GLU A 13 16.88 15.33 19.38
CA GLU A 13 17.45 14.10 18.84
C GLU A 13 18.75 13.74 19.57
N ARG A 14 19.64 14.72 19.76
CA ARG A 14 20.90 14.51 20.49
C ARG A 14 20.67 14.09 21.93
N LEU A 15 19.71 14.69 22.63
CA LEU A 15 19.35 14.32 24.00
C LEU A 15 18.80 12.89 24.11
N VAL A 16 17.99 12.46 23.12
CA VAL A 16 17.46 11.10 23.04
C VAL A 16 18.59 10.11 22.79
N VAL A 17 19.44 10.37 21.80
CA VAL A 17 20.56 9.47 21.44
C VAL A 17 21.60 9.39 22.56
N SER A 18 21.86 10.48 23.29
CA SER A 18 22.74 10.47 24.46
C SER A 18 22.10 9.83 25.71
N ARG A 19 20.87 9.33 25.60
CA ARG A 19 20.07 8.75 26.70
C ARG A 19 19.94 9.68 27.91
N SER A 20 20.01 10.99 27.67
CA SER A 20 19.92 12.01 28.72
C SER A 20 18.47 12.35 29.10
N VAL A 21 17.50 11.85 28.33
CA VAL A 21 16.06 12.00 28.59
C VAL A 21 15.41 10.62 28.76
N GLY A 22 14.67 10.44 29.84
CA GLY A 22 13.98 9.19 30.19
C GLY A 22 12.52 9.38 30.56
N GLY A 23 11.79 8.27 30.68
CA GLY A 23 10.40 8.23 31.13
C GLY A 23 9.48 9.21 30.40
N LYS A 24 8.74 10.03 31.17
CA LYS A 24 7.73 10.97 30.66
C LYS A 24 8.27 11.99 29.67
N VAL A 25 9.50 12.47 29.86
CA VAL A 25 10.10 13.48 28.96
C VAL A 25 10.29 12.88 27.57
N ARG A 26 10.76 11.63 27.51
CA ARG A 26 10.96 10.93 26.25
C ARG A 26 9.64 10.63 25.53
N GLU A 27 8.60 10.31 26.28
CA GLU A 27 7.25 10.15 25.72
C GLU A 27 6.74 11.45 25.11
N GLN A 28 6.92 12.58 25.78
CA GLN A 28 6.57 13.90 25.25
C GLN A 28 7.38 14.25 23.99
N VAL A 29 8.69 13.98 23.98
CA VAL A 29 9.54 14.18 22.80
C VAL A 29 9.06 13.33 21.62
N THR A 30 8.70 12.08 21.87
CA THR A 30 8.14 11.17 20.86
C THR A 30 6.81 11.70 20.32
N LYS A 31 5.92 12.16 21.20
CA LYS A 31 4.63 12.77 20.81
C LYS A 31 4.85 13.98 19.90
N VAL A 32 5.77 14.87 20.28
CA VAL A 32 6.14 16.03 19.44
C VAL A 32 6.68 15.56 18.10
N ALA A 33 7.52 14.52 18.05
CA ALA A 33 8.02 13.98 16.79
C ALA A 33 6.87 13.51 15.86
N VAL A 34 5.89 12.77 16.40
CA VAL A 34 4.72 12.29 15.65
C VAL A 34 3.83 13.43 15.17
N GLU A 35 3.54 14.42 16.03
CA GLU A 35 2.74 15.59 15.65
C GLU A 35 3.38 16.35 14.49
N GLN A 36 4.71 16.47 14.52
CA GLN A 36 5.48 17.24 13.55
C GLN A 36 5.61 16.54 12.18
N LEU A 37 5.33 15.23 12.07
CA LEU A 37 5.28 14.53 10.78
C LEU A 37 4.14 15.00 9.87
N HIS A 38 3.06 15.52 10.44
CA HIS A 38 1.92 16.03 9.68
C HIS A 38 2.23 17.35 8.96
N GLN A 39 3.31 18.02 9.33
CA GLN A 39 3.71 19.29 8.74
C GLN A 39 4.14 19.09 7.27
N PRO A 40 3.60 19.86 6.31
CA PRO A 40 3.98 19.74 4.89
C PRO A 40 5.38 20.28 4.59
N ASN A 41 5.98 21.02 5.52
CA ASN A 41 7.30 21.59 5.31
C ASN A 41 8.41 20.54 5.46
N PRO A 42 9.18 20.23 4.39
CA PRO A 42 10.24 19.24 4.44
C PRO A 42 11.32 19.58 5.48
N ARG A 43 11.55 20.87 5.76
CA ARG A 43 12.55 21.31 6.77
C ARG A 43 12.17 20.96 8.20
N VAL A 44 10.89 20.71 8.47
CA VAL A 44 10.36 20.29 9.77
C VAL A 44 10.13 18.78 9.79
N PHE A 45 9.57 18.26 8.69
CA PHE A 45 9.31 16.84 8.50
C PHE A 45 10.58 15.98 8.61
N LEU A 46 11.67 16.38 7.95
CA LEU A 46 12.90 15.57 7.93
C LEU A 46 13.52 15.40 9.34
N PRO A 47 13.75 16.48 10.13
CA PRO A 47 14.20 16.32 11.51
C PRO A 47 13.20 15.60 12.40
N ALA A 48 11.89 15.78 12.19
CA ALA A 48 10.87 15.08 12.96
C ALA A 48 10.90 13.56 12.70
N LEU A 49 11.08 13.15 11.44
CA LEU A 49 11.27 11.76 11.07
C LEU A 49 12.54 11.18 11.70
N GLN A 50 13.67 11.90 11.61
CA GLN A 50 14.93 11.51 12.26
C GLN A 50 14.79 11.35 13.77
N LEU A 51 14.13 12.31 14.42
CA LEU A 51 13.85 12.26 15.85
C LEU A 51 12.96 11.06 16.21
N LEU A 52 11.89 10.80 15.45
CA LEU A 52 11.01 9.65 15.68
C LEU A 52 11.78 8.33 15.56
N LEU A 53 12.58 8.17 14.50
CA LEU A 53 13.42 7.00 14.31
C LEU A 53 14.40 6.85 15.49
N SER A 54 15.07 7.93 15.89
CA SER A 54 15.96 7.92 17.06
C SER A 54 15.24 7.48 18.33
N CYS A 55 14.02 7.97 18.57
CA CYS A 55 13.19 7.54 19.70
C CYS A 55 12.84 6.04 19.65
N MET A 56 12.54 5.51 18.46
CA MET A 56 12.23 4.09 18.24
C MET A 56 13.47 3.20 18.48
N TYR A 57 14.59 3.49 17.82
CA TYR A 57 15.80 2.67 17.90
C TYR A 57 16.49 2.73 19.27
N THR A 58 16.47 3.89 19.93
CA THR A 58 17.01 4.00 21.30
C THR A 58 16.19 3.16 22.27
N GLY A 59 14.86 3.13 22.12
CA GLY A 59 13.98 2.30 22.96
C GLY A 59 14.15 0.81 22.76
N LYS A 60 14.29 0.42 21.49
CA LYS A 60 14.62 -0.96 21.16
C LYS A 60 15.95 -1.37 21.79
N CYS A 61 16.99 -0.52 21.73
CA CYS A 61 18.28 -0.82 22.32
C CYS A 61 18.21 -1.00 23.84
N GLU A 62 17.51 -0.11 24.55
CA GLU A 62 17.29 -0.22 25.99
C GLU A 62 16.53 -1.51 26.36
N SER A 63 15.52 -1.88 25.57
CA SER A 63 14.79 -3.12 25.81
C SER A 63 15.66 -4.37 25.63
N VAL A 64 16.53 -4.37 24.61
CA VAL A 64 17.46 -5.48 24.34
C VAL A 64 18.50 -5.59 25.46
N GLU A 65 18.98 -4.46 25.99
CA GLU A 65 19.89 -4.43 27.15
C GLU A 65 19.23 -5.00 28.40
N SER A 66 17.95 -4.67 28.64
CA SER A 66 17.19 -5.23 29.78
C SER A 66 16.81 -6.70 29.61
N SER A 67 16.58 -7.16 28.37
CA SER A 67 16.17 -8.54 28.06
C SER A 67 17.34 -9.51 27.85
N ALA A 68 18.60 -9.06 28.01
CA ALA A 68 19.74 -9.97 28.01
C ALA A 68 19.75 -10.93 29.22
N GLU A 69 18.91 -10.66 30.24
CA GLU A 69 18.82 -11.44 31.48
C GLU A 69 17.60 -12.39 31.55
N GLU A 70 16.56 -12.20 30.72
CA GLU A 70 15.36 -13.06 30.71
C GLU A 70 14.86 -13.34 29.28
N GLY A 71 14.32 -14.55 29.07
CA GLY A 71 14.04 -15.15 27.76
C GLY A 71 13.40 -14.25 26.69
N LYS A 72 13.77 -14.54 25.43
CA LYS A 72 13.51 -13.84 24.17
C LYS A 72 12.03 -13.76 23.77
N GLU A 73 11.17 -13.16 24.60
CA GLU A 73 9.79 -12.85 24.26
C GLU A 73 9.65 -11.34 24.04
N THR A 74 9.23 -10.94 22.84
CA THR A 74 9.03 -9.54 22.48
C THR A 74 7.93 -8.97 23.36
N ASN A 75 8.27 -8.00 24.24
CA ASN A 75 7.29 -7.38 25.11
C ASN A 75 6.12 -6.79 24.28
N PRO A 76 4.87 -7.26 24.47
CA PRO A 76 3.72 -6.84 23.66
C PRO A 76 3.45 -5.33 23.75
N GLU A 77 3.79 -4.68 24.86
CA GLU A 77 3.63 -3.23 25.01
C GLU A 77 4.56 -2.44 24.08
N LEU A 78 5.80 -2.92 23.91
CA LEU A 78 6.76 -2.30 22.98
C LEU A 78 6.32 -2.47 21.53
N LEU A 79 5.70 -3.61 21.22
CA LEU A 79 5.14 -3.89 19.89
C LEU A 79 3.97 -2.95 19.57
N ILE A 80 3.04 -2.78 20.50
CA ILE A 80 1.91 -1.84 20.36
C ILE A 80 2.44 -0.42 20.12
N GLN A 81 3.39 0.01 20.94
CA GLN A 81 3.96 1.36 20.81
C GLN A 81 4.72 1.53 19.49
N ALA A 82 5.45 0.52 19.03
CA ALA A 82 6.10 0.53 17.73
C ALA A 82 5.07 0.59 16.59
N MET A 83 3.94 -0.12 16.72
CA MET A 83 2.87 -0.14 15.73
C MET A 83 2.17 1.21 15.61
N GLU A 84 1.88 1.88 16.73
CA GLU A 84 1.33 3.24 16.75
C GLU A 84 2.27 4.22 16.03
N LYS A 85 3.56 4.22 16.38
CA LYS A 85 4.57 5.08 15.76
C LYS A 85 4.75 4.81 14.26
N THR A 86 4.71 3.54 13.87
CA THR A 86 4.85 3.14 12.46
C THR A 86 3.60 3.50 11.66
N SER A 87 2.42 3.47 12.27
CA SER A 87 1.17 3.88 11.61
C SER A 87 1.20 5.34 11.18
N ALA A 88 1.79 6.22 12.00
CA ALA A 88 1.99 7.64 11.63
C ALA A 88 2.87 7.81 10.37
N LEU A 89 3.73 6.85 10.03
CA LEU A 89 4.51 6.87 8.79
C LEU A 89 3.69 6.44 7.57
N PHE A 90 2.76 5.49 7.75
CA PHE A 90 1.81 5.08 6.72
C PHE A 90 0.82 6.20 6.36
N ASP A 91 0.46 7.05 7.32
CA ASP A 91 -0.39 8.24 7.08
C ASP A 91 0.32 9.31 6.22
N ARG A 92 1.65 9.27 6.16
CA ARG A 92 2.49 10.29 5.50
C ARG A 92 3.50 9.69 4.52
N LEU A 93 3.01 8.89 3.58
CA LEU A 93 3.85 8.30 2.54
C LEU A 93 4.39 9.38 1.61
N VAL A 94 5.69 9.63 1.75
CA VAL A 94 6.52 10.36 0.79
C VAL A 94 7.65 9.44 0.35
N GLU A 95 8.30 9.73 -0.79
CA GLU A 95 9.35 8.86 -1.35
C GLU A 95 10.43 8.50 -0.34
N LEU A 96 10.84 9.47 0.50
CA LEU A 96 11.80 9.22 1.56
C LEU A 96 11.31 8.20 2.60
N VAL A 97 10.06 8.33 3.06
CA VAL A 97 9.47 7.39 4.03
C VAL A 97 9.41 6.00 3.41
N CYS A 98 9.01 5.88 2.15
CA CYS A 98 8.96 4.60 1.46
C CYS A 98 10.34 3.93 1.29
N GLY A 99 11.43 4.70 1.32
CA GLY A 99 12.80 4.15 1.30
C GLY A 99 13.26 3.63 2.67
N VAL A 100 12.76 4.19 3.77
CA VAL A 100 13.16 3.81 5.14
C VAL A 100 12.20 2.77 5.75
N LEU A 101 10.91 2.88 5.43
CA LEU A 101 9.84 2.10 6.05
C LEU A 101 10.03 0.58 5.95
N PRO A 102 10.44 -0.02 4.81
CA PRO A 102 10.67 -1.46 4.74
C PRO A 102 11.75 -1.94 5.72
N ASN A 103 12.86 -1.20 5.87
CA ASN A 103 13.93 -1.54 6.80
C ASN A 103 13.46 -1.37 8.26
N LEU A 104 12.71 -0.29 8.54
CA LEU A 104 12.10 -0.09 9.86
C LEU A 104 11.15 -1.24 10.21
N LEU A 105 10.33 -1.69 9.27
CA LEU A 105 9.40 -2.79 9.48
C LEU A 105 10.12 -4.10 9.80
N THR A 106 11.15 -4.45 9.02
CA THR A 106 11.93 -5.67 9.25
C THR A 106 12.70 -5.64 10.57
N ASP A 107 13.06 -4.45 11.04
CA ASP A 107 13.77 -4.32 12.30
C ASP A 107 12.83 -4.50 13.50
N PHE A 108 11.59 -4.02 13.44
CA PHE A 108 10.70 -3.97 14.62
C PHE A 108 9.67 -5.09 14.70
N PHE A 109 9.27 -5.68 13.57
CA PHE A 109 8.08 -6.55 13.53
C PHE A 109 8.41 -7.94 12.97
N PRO A 110 7.69 -8.98 13.39
CA PRO A 110 7.77 -10.29 12.77
C PRO A 110 7.20 -10.24 11.33
N PRO A 111 7.70 -11.09 10.41
CA PRO A 111 7.29 -11.07 9.01
C PRO A 111 5.78 -11.14 8.75
N SER A 112 5.04 -11.90 9.57
CA SER A 112 3.59 -12.04 9.42
C SER A 112 2.86 -10.74 9.68
N GLU A 113 3.29 -9.95 10.67
CA GLU A 113 2.68 -8.65 10.98
C GLU A 113 3.02 -7.63 9.89
N ILE A 114 4.25 -7.64 9.39
CA ILE A 114 4.68 -6.79 8.27
C ILE A 114 3.78 -7.04 7.06
N LEU A 115 3.59 -8.31 6.67
CA LEU A 115 2.77 -8.67 5.51
C LEU A 115 1.31 -8.28 5.72
N THR A 116 0.72 -8.59 6.89
CA THR A 116 -0.65 -8.17 7.24
C THR A 116 -0.82 -6.67 7.04
N ARG A 117 0.09 -5.87 7.59
CA ARG A 117 -0.02 -4.41 7.60
C ARG A 117 0.18 -3.83 6.21
N VAL A 118 1.26 -4.20 5.53
CA VAL A 118 1.62 -3.65 4.21
C VAL A 118 0.60 -4.04 3.15
N ILE A 119 0.09 -5.27 3.19
CA ILE A 119 -0.96 -5.72 2.27
C ILE A 119 -2.29 -5.03 2.60
N GLY A 120 -2.64 -4.90 3.87
CA GLY A 120 -3.83 -4.19 4.30
C GLY A 120 -3.84 -2.73 3.84
N GLU A 121 -2.72 -2.02 4.00
CA GLU A 121 -2.58 -0.63 3.54
C GLU A 121 -2.56 -0.52 2.00
N PHE A 122 -2.05 -1.53 1.29
CA PHE A 122 -2.08 -1.57 -0.17
C PHE A 122 -3.49 -1.80 -0.74
N LEU A 123 -4.29 -2.61 -0.04
CA LEU A 123 -5.69 -2.89 -0.39
C LEU A 123 -6.66 -1.81 0.10
N SER A 124 -6.22 -0.92 0.99
CA SER A 124 -7.04 0.14 1.56
C SER A 124 -7.52 1.10 0.48
N THR A 125 -8.84 1.30 0.41
CA THR A 125 -9.46 2.30 -0.47
C THR A 125 -9.18 3.73 -0.03
N GLN A 126 -8.71 3.92 1.21
CA GLN A 126 -8.38 5.21 1.79
C GLN A 126 -6.94 5.65 1.49
N GLN A 127 -6.10 4.79 0.90
CA GLN A 127 -4.70 5.08 0.66
C GLN A 127 -4.50 6.12 -0.46
N PRO A 128 -4.11 7.38 -0.17
CA PRO A 128 -3.96 8.43 -1.18
C PRO A 128 -2.77 8.21 -2.13
N HIS A 129 -1.83 7.35 -1.77
CA HIS A 129 -0.56 7.17 -2.49
C HIS A 129 -0.31 5.71 -2.90
N PRO A 130 -1.18 5.09 -3.74
CA PRO A 130 -1.06 3.67 -4.10
C PRO A 130 0.25 3.33 -4.82
N ARG A 131 0.83 4.26 -5.59
CA ARG A 131 2.14 4.08 -6.25
C ARG A 131 3.30 3.96 -5.26
N LEU A 132 3.24 4.74 -4.18
CA LEU A 132 4.25 4.72 -3.12
C LEU A 132 4.10 3.45 -2.29
N MET A 133 2.85 3.07 -1.99
CA MET A 133 2.55 1.82 -1.29
C MET A 133 3.00 0.58 -2.09
N ALA A 134 2.76 0.56 -3.41
CA ALA A 134 3.27 -0.50 -4.26
C ALA A 134 4.80 -0.65 -4.16
N ALA A 135 5.55 0.45 -3.95
CA ALA A 135 7.00 0.41 -3.81
C ALA A 135 7.44 -0.12 -2.44
N VAL A 136 6.63 0.11 -1.40
CA VAL A 136 6.82 -0.52 -0.08
C VAL A 136 6.56 -2.02 -0.17
N VAL A 137 5.46 -2.44 -0.81
CA VAL A 137 5.14 -3.86 -1.07
C VAL A 137 6.29 -4.54 -1.81
N PHE A 138 6.79 -3.92 -2.89
CA PHE A 138 7.90 -4.47 -3.68
C PHE A 138 9.16 -4.72 -2.84
N GLN A 139 9.56 -3.75 -2.02
CA GLN A 139 10.72 -3.85 -1.14
C GLN A 139 10.52 -4.88 -0.03
N VAL A 140 9.35 -4.93 0.60
CA VAL A 140 9.03 -5.90 1.66
C VAL A 140 9.04 -7.33 1.10
N PHE A 141 8.43 -7.55 -0.06
CA PHE A 141 8.43 -8.87 -0.69
C PHE A 141 9.81 -9.26 -1.18
N GLU A 142 10.63 -8.30 -1.65
CA GLU A 142 12.04 -8.54 -1.96
C GLU A 142 12.79 -9.14 -0.77
N ARG A 143 12.64 -8.51 0.40
CA ARG A 143 13.26 -8.97 1.65
C ARG A 143 12.72 -10.33 2.06
N ALA A 144 11.42 -10.56 1.97
CA ALA A 144 10.81 -11.86 2.28
C ALA A 144 11.36 -12.98 1.37
N CYS A 145 11.54 -12.71 0.08
CA CYS A 145 12.17 -13.63 -0.86
C CYS A 145 13.65 -13.90 -0.51
N GLN A 146 14.42 -12.85 -0.19
CA GLN A 146 15.83 -12.98 0.22
C GLN A 146 15.99 -13.80 1.51
N LEU A 147 15.04 -13.65 2.45
CA LEU A 147 15.00 -14.38 3.72
C LEU A 147 14.35 -15.78 3.62
N SER A 148 14.07 -16.27 2.41
CA SER A 148 13.46 -17.59 2.15
C SER A 148 12.07 -17.80 2.80
N GLN A 149 11.29 -16.74 3.00
CA GLN A 149 9.95 -16.79 3.62
C GLN A 149 8.82 -17.04 2.59
N LEU A 150 9.11 -17.86 1.57
CA LEU A 150 8.25 -18.04 0.40
C LEU A 150 6.89 -18.66 0.75
N GLY A 151 6.85 -19.61 1.70
CA GLY A 151 5.59 -20.24 2.11
C GLY A 151 4.61 -19.26 2.76
N LEU A 152 5.12 -18.38 3.63
CA LEU A 152 4.34 -17.32 4.25
C LEU A 152 3.85 -16.32 3.18
N LEU A 153 4.75 -15.91 2.28
CA LEU A 153 4.41 -14.99 1.20
C LEU A 153 3.32 -15.56 0.28
N GLN A 154 3.42 -16.83 -0.10
CA GLN A 154 2.42 -17.51 -0.92
C GLN A 154 1.03 -17.51 -0.25
N HIS A 155 0.98 -17.77 1.05
CA HIS A 155 -0.28 -17.76 1.80
C HIS A 155 -0.95 -16.38 1.76
N TRP A 156 -0.18 -15.34 2.03
CA TRP A 156 -0.66 -13.95 1.96
C TRP A 156 -1.06 -13.53 0.55
N VAL A 157 -0.33 -13.97 -0.47
CA VAL A 157 -0.69 -13.72 -1.86
C VAL A 157 -2.08 -14.28 -2.15
N VAL A 158 -2.31 -15.55 -1.84
CA VAL A 158 -3.61 -16.22 -2.08
C VAL A 158 -4.75 -15.53 -1.32
N LEU A 159 -4.54 -15.20 -0.03
CA LEU A 159 -5.55 -14.51 0.79
C LEU A 159 -5.94 -13.14 0.23
N SER A 160 -4.99 -12.42 -0.38
CA SER A 160 -5.23 -11.07 -0.90
C SER A 160 -6.01 -11.02 -2.22
N LEU A 161 -6.07 -12.12 -2.99
CA LEU A 161 -6.68 -12.14 -4.33
C LEU A 161 -8.17 -11.78 -4.33
N ALA A 162 -8.92 -12.26 -3.32
CA ALA A 162 -10.33 -11.93 -3.19
C ALA A 162 -10.54 -10.42 -3.02
N ASN A 163 -9.67 -9.76 -2.25
CA ASN A 163 -9.77 -8.32 -2.00
C ASN A 163 -9.50 -7.49 -3.26
N PHE A 164 -8.57 -7.89 -4.12
CA PHE A 164 -8.32 -7.18 -5.38
C PHE A 164 -9.50 -7.26 -6.36
N THR A 165 -10.19 -8.40 -6.39
CA THR A 165 -11.29 -8.64 -7.34
C THR A 165 -12.63 -8.05 -6.89
N GLN A 166 -12.83 -7.89 -5.58
CA GLN A 166 -14.11 -7.45 -5.01
C GLN A 166 -14.14 -5.96 -4.62
N CYS A 167 -12.99 -5.37 -4.26
CA CYS A 167 -12.96 -4.05 -3.62
C CYS A 167 -12.45 -2.91 -4.53
N MET A 168 -12.09 -3.19 -5.80
CA MET A 168 -11.44 -2.21 -6.68
C MET A 168 -12.02 -2.23 -8.11
N PRO A 169 -12.04 -1.09 -8.82
CA PRO A 169 -12.35 -1.06 -10.25
C PRO A 169 -11.33 -1.89 -11.06
N VAL A 170 -11.78 -2.56 -12.13
CA VAL A 170 -10.98 -3.52 -12.92
C VAL A 170 -9.62 -2.98 -13.34
N GLY A 171 -9.53 -1.73 -13.81
CA GLY A 171 -8.26 -1.13 -14.22
C GLY A 171 -7.26 -1.01 -13.07
N MET A 172 -7.74 -0.60 -11.89
CA MET A 172 -6.91 -0.48 -10.69
C MET A 172 -6.54 -1.85 -10.12
N ALA A 173 -7.50 -2.78 -10.08
CA ALA A 173 -7.27 -4.16 -9.67
C ALA A 173 -6.18 -4.82 -10.52
N THR A 174 -6.23 -4.62 -11.84
CA THR A 174 -5.25 -5.19 -12.77
C THR A 174 -3.85 -4.60 -12.55
N TRP A 175 -3.74 -3.28 -12.37
CA TRP A 175 -2.46 -2.65 -12.05
C TRP A 175 -1.91 -3.11 -10.70
N CYS A 176 -2.75 -3.16 -9.66
CA CYS A 176 -2.37 -3.63 -8.34
C CYS A 176 -1.89 -5.09 -8.37
N LEU A 177 -2.65 -5.99 -9.00
CA LEU A 177 -2.29 -7.40 -9.17
C LEU A 177 -0.98 -7.55 -9.94
N THR A 178 -0.76 -6.75 -10.99
CA THR A 178 0.50 -6.75 -11.74
C THR A 178 1.68 -6.38 -10.85
N CYS A 179 1.56 -5.28 -10.08
CA CYS A 179 2.58 -4.86 -9.13
C CYS A 179 2.82 -5.93 -8.05
N PHE A 180 1.75 -6.54 -7.56
CA PHE A 180 1.76 -7.51 -6.49
C PHE A 180 2.43 -8.83 -6.89
N PHE A 181 2.08 -9.38 -8.06
CA PHE A 181 2.71 -10.61 -8.58
C PHE A 181 4.17 -10.41 -8.96
N ILE A 182 4.52 -9.26 -9.54
CA ILE A 182 5.92 -8.92 -9.81
C ILE A 182 6.71 -8.82 -8.50
N SER A 183 6.13 -8.18 -7.49
CA SER A 183 6.74 -8.09 -6.16
C SER A 183 6.92 -9.46 -5.51
N ALA A 184 5.99 -10.40 -5.73
CA ALA A 184 6.04 -11.74 -5.14
C ALA A 184 6.91 -12.71 -5.93
N SER A 185 7.34 -12.34 -7.13
CA SER A 185 8.13 -13.21 -8.00
C SER A 185 9.57 -13.36 -7.49
N THR A 186 10.08 -14.58 -7.59
CA THR A 186 11.51 -14.91 -7.42
C THR A 186 12.31 -14.71 -8.70
N ASN A 187 11.65 -14.48 -9.85
CA ASN A 187 12.33 -14.29 -11.13
C ASN A 187 12.88 -12.86 -11.25
N PRO A 188 14.22 -12.68 -11.33
CA PRO A 188 14.83 -11.34 -11.40
C PRO A 188 14.37 -10.52 -12.61
N TRP A 189 14.06 -11.17 -13.73
CA TRP A 189 13.61 -10.50 -14.95
C TRP A 189 12.22 -9.90 -14.79
N LEU A 190 11.30 -10.62 -14.13
CA LEU A 190 9.97 -10.10 -13.82
C LEU A 190 10.09 -8.91 -12.84
N ARG A 191 10.96 -9.03 -11.82
CA ARG A 191 11.21 -7.94 -10.87
C ARG A 191 11.80 -6.70 -11.54
N ALA A 192 12.68 -6.86 -12.52
CA ALA A 192 13.28 -5.75 -13.28
C ALA A 192 12.24 -4.93 -14.06
N MET A 193 11.05 -5.46 -14.33
CA MET A 193 9.96 -4.73 -14.97
C MET A 193 9.22 -3.77 -14.03
N TYR A 194 9.40 -3.93 -12.70
CA TYR A 194 8.67 -3.15 -11.70
C TYR A 194 8.78 -1.62 -11.87
N PRO A 195 9.96 -1.02 -12.11
CA PRO A 195 10.07 0.43 -12.28
C PRO A 195 9.18 0.94 -13.41
N SER A 196 9.13 0.25 -14.55
CA SER A 196 8.31 0.64 -15.71
C SER A 196 6.81 0.66 -15.38
N ILE A 197 6.35 -0.29 -14.58
CA ILE A 197 4.93 -0.47 -14.23
C ILE A 197 4.47 0.50 -13.13
N LYS A 198 5.37 0.83 -12.20
CA LYS A 198 5.11 1.80 -11.11
C LYS A 198 4.68 3.17 -11.65
N TYR A 199 5.26 3.62 -12.77
CA TYR A 199 4.97 4.94 -13.34
C TYR A 199 3.73 4.97 -14.26
N ALA A 200 3.14 3.81 -14.58
CA ALA A 200 2.05 3.67 -15.54
C ALA A 200 0.77 3.03 -14.93
N PRO A 201 0.15 3.61 -13.88
CA PRO A 201 -1.02 3.00 -13.23
C PRO A 201 -2.31 2.98 -14.07
N HIS A 202 -2.37 3.75 -15.17
CA HIS A 202 -3.61 3.94 -15.92
C HIS A 202 -3.42 4.06 -17.44
N ARG A 203 -2.20 3.85 -17.97
CA ARG A 203 -1.96 4.17 -19.40
C ARG A 203 -2.33 3.05 -20.38
N GLU A 204 -2.55 1.80 -19.94
CA GLU A 204 -2.64 0.67 -20.88
C GLU A 204 -3.71 -0.41 -20.61
N LEU A 205 -4.77 -0.15 -19.81
CA LEU A 205 -5.77 -1.20 -19.49
C LEU A 205 -7.24 -0.82 -19.68
N ILE A 206 -7.53 0.22 -20.46
CA ILE A 206 -8.82 0.29 -21.18
C ILE A 206 -8.55 -0.33 -22.55
N PRO A 207 -9.13 -1.49 -22.90
CA PRO A 207 -9.17 -1.90 -24.28
C PRO A 207 -9.88 -0.77 -25.04
N LYS A 208 -9.21 -0.15 -26.01
CA LYS A 208 -9.87 0.53 -27.14
C LYS A 208 -10.58 -0.51 -28.06
N CYS A 209 -11.11 -1.58 -27.47
CA CYS A 209 -11.72 -2.71 -28.13
C CYS A 209 -13.10 -2.95 -27.51
N TYR A 210 -13.94 -1.92 -27.42
CA TYR A 210 -15.39 -2.06 -27.33
C TYR A 210 -16.12 -0.81 -27.88
N THR A 211 -15.56 -0.21 -28.92
CA THR A 211 -16.32 0.63 -29.86
C THR A 211 -15.68 0.40 -31.22
N GLN A 212 -15.93 -0.79 -31.78
CA GLN A 212 -15.87 -0.92 -33.22
C GLN A 212 -17.10 -0.21 -33.75
N ASP A 213 -16.84 0.84 -34.52
CA ASP A 213 -17.81 1.65 -35.24
C ASP A 213 -18.91 0.79 -35.88
N VAL A 214 -20.16 1.00 -35.48
CA VAL A 214 -21.29 0.77 -36.38
C VAL A 214 -21.63 2.14 -37.00
N PRO A 215 -21.15 2.45 -38.21
CA PRO A 215 -21.54 3.67 -38.89
C PRO A 215 -22.94 3.47 -39.46
N GLY A 216 -23.95 4.11 -38.88
CA GLY A 216 -25.28 4.09 -39.51
C GLY A 216 -26.51 4.39 -38.66
N ALA A 217 -26.41 4.92 -37.45
CA ALA A 217 -27.60 5.23 -36.66
C ALA A 217 -27.54 6.65 -36.09
N ARG A 218 -27.84 7.64 -36.93
CA ARG A 218 -28.55 8.88 -36.57
C ARG A 218 -28.75 9.78 -37.80
N GLN A 219 -29.88 9.63 -38.46
CA GLN A 219 -30.58 10.75 -39.09
C GLN A 219 -32.10 10.53 -38.99
N GLY A 220 -32.82 11.57 -38.59
CA GLY A 220 -34.23 11.74 -38.93
C GLY A 220 -35.26 11.51 -37.82
N LEU A 221 -35.50 12.55 -37.02
CA LEU A 221 -36.85 12.86 -36.54
C LEU A 221 -37.76 13.11 -37.76
N ASN A 222 -38.96 12.53 -37.82
CA ASN A 222 -40.23 13.23 -38.05
C ASN A 222 -41.41 12.26 -38.18
N TYR A 223 -42.43 12.50 -37.37
CA TYR A 223 -43.78 11.97 -37.52
C TYR A 223 -44.46 12.57 -38.76
N THR A 224 -45.05 11.74 -39.63
CA THR A 224 -46.34 12.01 -40.30
C THR A 224 -46.90 10.74 -40.96
N SER A 225 -48.21 10.59 -40.85
CA SER A 225 -49.12 9.55 -41.35
C SER A 225 -48.90 9.08 -42.79
N GLN A 226 -49.10 7.78 -43.07
CA GLN A 226 -50.15 7.22 -43.97
C GLN A 226 -49.84 5.77 -44.42
N GLU A 227 -50.94 5.00 -44.52
CA GLU A 227 -51.18 3.82 -45.38
C GLU A 227 -50.79 2.38 -44.92
N VAL A 228 -51.86 1.60 -44.66
CA VAL A 228 -52.04 0.13 -44.80
C VAL A 228 -52.61 -0.05 -46.23
N PRO A 229 -52.32 -1.07 -47.10
CA PRO A 229 -52.54 -2.51 -46.83
C PRO A 229 -51.73 -3.56 -47.65
N GLY A 230 -51.85 -4.85 -47.30
CA GLY A 230 -51.56 -6.00 -48.19
C GLY A 230 -50.85 -7.17 -47.48
N ALA A 231 -51.58 -8.23 -47.10
CA ALA A 231 -51.59 -9.55 -47.76
C ALA A 231 -50.28 -10.37 -47.57
N ARG A 232 -50.24 -11.67 -47.26
CA ARG A 232 -51.19 -12.78 -47.12
C ARG A 232 -50.35 -13.99 -46.61
N GLN A 233 -51.01 -14.89 -45.89
CA GLN A 233 -50.82 -16.37 -45.87
C GLN A 233 -49.58 -16.99 -45.19
N GLY A 234 -49.84 -18.02 -44.37
CA GLY A 234 -48.90 -18.85 -43.58
C GLY A 234 -48.15 -19.92 -44.41
N PRO A 235 -47.88 -21.17 -43.92
CA PRO A 235 -48.50 -21.87 -42.79
C PRO A 235 -47.55 -22.61 -41.83
N HIS A 236 -48.21 -23.22 -40.83
CA HIS A 236 -47.85 -24.30 -39.91
C HIS A 236 -46.89 -25.40 -40.40
N TYR A 237 -46.09 -25.92 -39.47
CA TYR A 237 -45.79 -27.36 -39.36
C TYR A 237 -45.91 -27.82 -37.90
N THR A 238 -46.63 -28.92 -37.71
CA THR A 238 -46.90 -29.64 -36.45
C THR A 238 -46.24 -31.02 -36.44
N SER A 239 -46.12 -31.57 -35.23
CA SER A 239 -45.94 -33.00 -34.86
C SER A 239 -44.48 -33.48 -34.78
N GLN A 240 -44.05 -34.35 -33.85
CA GLN A 240 -44.77 -35.32 -33.00
C GLN A 240 -43.85 -35.84 -31.87
N GLU A 241 -44.47 -36.36 -30.82
CA GLU A 241 -43.90 -36.92 -29.58
C GLU A 241 -43.62 -38.45 -29.65
N VAL A 242 -42.64 -38.90 -28.84
CA VAL A 242 -42.57 -40.19 -28.06
C VAL A 242 -42.14 -41.45 -28.84
N PRO A 243 -41.24 -42.32 -28.30
CA PRO A 243 -41.44 -43.19 -27.11
C PRO A 243 -40.74 -42.75 -25.82
#